data_AF-A0A4R2C062-F1
#
_entry.id   AF-A0A4R2C062-F1
#
_cell.length_a   1.000
_cell.length_b   1.000
_cell.length_c   1.000
_cell.angle_alpha   90.00
_cell.angle_beta   90.00
_cell.angle_gamma   90.00
#
_symmetry.space_group_name_H-M   'P 1'
#
loop_
_entity.id
_entity.type
_entity.pdbx_description
1 polymer ?
#
loop_
_entity_poly.entity_id
_entity_poly.type
_entity_poly.pdbx_seq_one_letter_code
_entity_poly.pdbx_strand_id
1 'polypeptide(L)'
;MTSNAEKAVPAVPAAQGMTPTPTTVGMTRLNPFDGLFLRAEHLDAIQAYARSLSCAVGQAGGSGVVHGYAITVKDSIVTVSPGLAIAADGRPLLLTSTVQQDLTGSDAGTGDIRVIEVLLSPSSFGDENVYGELCGDPCADGVGTTRPYVAEGVTVRITDVQLEDTGIPAHRTFRSHVAAAWFEKERRSGRYPWKSPLPWLTTSEGDKPADARLIESDWGTSPTAESDGAVANSSEPVAIGLLLRTPATWEVDPWIARRDRIDTQSHRGWQQRLGMRPWDVFIAQILQFENMLLRYWRSGAALAPADYLKALDKVERALQRDTEIPSAEAKELVGPLKPSGGASAASKSFELMGIHELPPAGYLPCVPGTPIEPQVKALFPNNYPLHLCACRPDFVAHAVEEAQHLDRIRLDKHPRVDILVPVADVPTQMTSTLSTNQKWVAFRRRREQVCILAEPKYDDVPIVGFVVDDQTAYTTAVDELMTGKAPNVVTKLGTARYPLDGWAPPSAAVQADVVKFVLDSTGSSASAVLTVVALVRSVDRRSLGAVRASLLLLGQEPPIESSVRTAVGAKDSIYIAIWPGSPPSVRRSRSSSSVGSGGKGSGAGGGKRR
;
A
#
# COMPACT_ATOMS: atom_id res chain seq x y z
N MET A 1 -54.12 53.34 19.63
CA MET A 1 -54.74 52.01 19.77
C MET A 1 -55.01 51.45 18.39
N THR A 2 -54.09 50.67 17.84
CA THR A 2 -54.33 49.77 16.70
C THR A 2 -53.30 48.65 16.84
N SER A 3 -53.78 47.45 17.18
CA SER A 3 -52.98 46.24 17.39
C SER A 3 -52.41 45.74 16.06
N ASN A 4 -51.10 45.57 15.98
CA ASN A 4 -50.48 44.79 14.92
C ASN A 4 -50.73 43.30 15.20
N ALA A 5 -51.51 42.68 14.33
CA ALA A 5 -51.77 41.25 14.33
C ALA A 5 -50.49 40.51 13.93
N GLU A 6 -49.96 39.73 14.88
CA GLU A 6 -48.87 38.78 14.69
C GLU A 6 -49.34 37.68 13.75
N LYS A 7 -48.70 37.59 12.58
CA LYS A 7 -49.05 36.64 11.53
C LYS A 7 -48.51 35.26 11.92
N ALA A 8 -49.35 34.45 12.55
CA ALA A 8 -49.02 33.09 12.95
C ALA A 8 -48.54 32.25 11.75
N VAL A 9 -47.35 31.68 11.88
CA VAL A 9 -46.81 30.68 10.95
C VAL A 9 -47.73 29.44 11.03
N PRO A 10 -48.23 28.91 9.90
CA PRO A 10 -49.11 27.75 9.93
C PRO A 10 -48.37 26.53 10.48
N ALA A 11 -48.92 25.94 11.55
CA ALA A 11 -48.45 24.68 12.08
C ALA A 11 -48.55 23.59 11.01
N VAL A 12 -47.43 22.93 10.72
CA VAL A 12 -47.39 21.74 9.87
C VAL A 12 -48.28 20.68 10.52
N PRO A 13 -49.26 20.09 9.81
CA PRO A 13 -50.14 19.10 10.39
C PRO A 13 -49.32 17.90 10.88
N ALA A 14 -49.45 17.59 12.17
CA ALA A 14 -48.85 16.42 12.78
C ALA A 14 -49.40 15.17 12.09
N ALA A 15 -48.61 14.56 11.21
CA ALA A 15 -48.91 13.24 10.68
C ALA A 15 -49.00 12.27 11.86
N GLN A 16 -50.11 11.54 11.97
CA GLN A 16 -50.30 10.43 12.92
C GLN A 16 -49.41 9.24 12.53
N GLY A 17 -48.09 9.43 12.61
CA GLY A 17 -47.09 8.38 12.67
C GLY A 17 -46.45 8.39 14.05
N MET A 18 -45.95 7.24 14.50
CA MET A 18 -45.09 7.15 15.70
C MET A 18 -44.14 8.35 15.72
N THR A 19 -44.23 9.20 16.75
CA THR A 19 -43.23 10.24 17.00
C THR A 19 -41.88 9.54 17.03
N PRO A 20 -41.00 9.76 16.03
CA PRO A 20 -39.68 9.15 16.06
C PRO A 20 -39.02 9.67 17.33
N THR A 21 -38.71 8.78 18.26
CA THR A 21 -37.86 9.12 19.39
C THR A 21 -36.54 9.58 18.76
N PRO A 22 -36.16 10.87 18.89
CA PRO A 22 -34.92 11.33 18.31
C PRO A 22 -33.83 10.47 18.92
N THR A 23 -33.19 9.65 18.09
CA THR A 23 -32.06 8.85 18.50
C THR A 23 -30.90 9.83 18.58
N THR A 24 -30.73 10.50 19.73
CA THR A 24 -29.67 11.49 20.01
C THR A 24 -28.29 10.83 20.14
N VAL A 25 -28.07 9.75 19.38
CA VAL A 25 -26.87 8.93 19.41
C VAL A 25 -26.14 9.22 18.10
N GLY A 26 -25.50 10.39 18.02
CA GLY A 26 -24.82 10.84 16.81
C GLY A 26 -24.04 12.13 17.00
N MET A 27 -23.36 12.57 15.93
CA MET A 27 -22.61 13.83 15.92
C MET A 27 -23.58 15.02 15.90
N THR A 28 -23.77 15.68 17.04
CA THR A 28 -24.61 16.87 17.13
C THR A 28 -23.84 18.10 16.67
N ARG A 29 -24.36 18.85 15.69
CA ARG A 29 -23.77 20.09 15.19
C ARG A 29 -24.58 21.29 15.66
N LEU A 30 -23.91 22.37 16.11
CA LEU A 30 -24.56 23.65 16.34
C LEU A 30 -25.09 24.23 15.01
N ASN A 31 -26.37 24.59 14.96
CA ASN A 31 -26.95 25.32 13.84
C ASN A 31 -27.10 26.81 14.23
N PRO A 32 -26.11 27.67 13.91
CA PRO A 32 -26.17 29.08 14.28
C PRO A 32 -27.24 29.82 13.49
N PHE A 33 -27.88 30.81 14.12
CA PHE A 33 -28.84 31.71 13.49
C PHE A 33 -28.55 33.17 13.89
N ASP A 34 -29.02 34.11 13.08
CA ASP A 34 -28.82 35.53 13.35
C ASP A 34 -29.51 35.96 14.66
N GLY A 35 -28.77 36.69 15.49
CA GLY A 35 -29.19 37.02 16.87
C GLY A 35 -28.89 35.94 17.92
N LEU A 36 -28.25 34.81 17.58
CA LEU A 36 -27.80 33.84 18.57
C LEU A 36 -26.65 34.43 19.41
N PHE A 37 -26.86 34.53 20.72
CA PHE A 37 -25.81 34.91 21.66
C PHE A 37 -24.86 33.73 21.87
N LEU A 38 -23.61 33.86 21.43
CA LEU A 38 -22.58 32.83 21.61
C LEU A 38 -22.25 32.66 23.09
N ARG A 39 -22.11 31.40 23.51
CA ARG A 39 -21.79 30.98 24.88
C ARG A 39 -20.72 29.89 24.83
N ALA A 40 -20.11 29.56 25.96
CA ALA A 40 -19.12 28.51 26.05
C ALA A 40 -19.66 27.16 25.53
N GLU A 41 -20.91 26.82 25.89
CA GLU A 41 -21.51 25.53 25.50
C GLU A 41 -21.69 25.42 23.97
N HIS A 42 -21.89 26.55 23.28
CA HIS A 42 -21.96 26.57 21.82
C HIS A 42 -20.59 26.28 21.18
N LEU A 43 -19.52 26.82 21.75
CA LEU A 43 -18.16 26.54 21.30
C LEU A 43 -17.76 25.09 21.62
N ASP A 44 -18.14 24.59 22.79
CA ASP A 44 -17.94 23.19 23.17
C ASP A 44 -18.67 22.24 22.23
N ALA A 45 -19.91 22.55 21.84
CA ALA A 45 -20.66 21.77 20.87
C ALA A 45 -19.98 21.75 19.49
N ILE A 46 -19.44 22.89 19.03
CA ILE A 46 -18.68 22.96 17.77
C ILE A 46 -17.40 22.13 17.86
N GLN A 47 -16.65 22.25 18.97
CA GLN A 47 -15.42 21.49 19.19
C GLN A 47 -15.70 19.99 19.31
N ALA A 48 -16.73 19.59 20.06
CA ALA A 48 -17.15 18.21 20.20
C ALA A 48 -17.55 17.62 18.84
N TYR A 49 -18.34 18.36 18.04
CA TYR A 49 -18.67 17.94 16.67
C TYR A 49 -17.41 17.75 15.81
N ALA A 50 -16.50 18.73 15.81
CA ALA A 50 -15.26 18.65 15.04
C ALA A 50 -14.36 17.50 15.49
N ARG A 51 -14.27 17.24 16.80
CA ARG A 51 -13.56 16.09 17.37
C ARG A 51 -14.22 14.78 16.98
N SER A 52 -15.54 14.63 17.11
CA SER A 52 -16.26 13.42 16.72
C SER A 52 -16.17 13.14 15.22
N LEU A 53 -16.22 14.18 14.39
CA LEU A 53 -16.03 14.05 12.94
C LEU A 53 -14.58 13.63 12.62
N SER A 54 -13.59 14.30 13.22
CA SER A 54 -12.17 13.95 13.04
C SER A 54 -11.86 12.56 13.57
N CYS A 55 -12.48 12.16 14.68
CA CYS A 55 -12.40 10.81 15.23
C CYS A 55 -13.00 9.81 14.25
N ALA A 56 -14.20 10.03 13.71
CA ALA A 56 -14.81 9.11 12.73
C ALA A 56 -13.99 8.98 11.43
N VAL A 57 -13.44 10.10 10.93
CA VAL A 57 -12.56 10.10 9.75
C VAL A 57 -11.19 9.49 10.06
N GLY A 58 -10.65 9.76 11.24
CA GLY A 58 -9.37 9.25 11.75
C GLY A 58 -9.43 7.75 12.01
N GLN A 59 -10.53 7.29 12.61
CA GLN A 59 -10.94 5.91 12.73
C GLN A 59 -11.09 5.26 11.34
N ALA A 60 -11.51 5.92 10.27
CA ALA A 60 -11.46 5.23 8.97
C ALA A 60 -10.03 4.85 8.51
N GLY A 61 -8.96 5.48 9.03
CA GLY A 61 -7.60 5.27 8.54
C GLY A 61 -6.52 4.82 9.54
N GLY A 62 -6.81 4.63 10.82
CA GLY A 62 -5.91 3.87 11.69
C GLY A 62 -5.09 4.74 12.63
N SER A 63 -4.62 4.14 13.72
CA SER A 63 -3.54 4.73 14.50
C SER A 63 -2.18 4.39 13.90
N GLY A 64 -1.23 5.30 14.08
CA GLY A 64 0.14 5.14 13.59
C GLY A 64 0.82 6.45 13.24
N VAL A 65 2.08 6.35 12.85
CA VAL A 65 2.89 7.47 12.37
C VAL A 65 2.54 7.78 10.92
N VAL A 66 2.27 9.05 10.62
CA VAL A 66 2.05 9.54 9.24
C VAL A 66 3.40 9.90 8.62
N HIS A 67 4.22 10.69 9.33
CA HIS A 67 5.59 11.01 8.93
C HIS A 67 6.41 11.51 10.13
N GLY A 68 7.75 11.52 9.98
CA GLY A 68 8.66 12.02 11.02
C GLY A 68 8.85 11.05 12.18
N TYR A 69 8.99 11.59 13.40
CA TYR A 69 9.29 10.82 14.63
C TYR A 69 10.51 9.91 14.48
N ALA A 70 11.56 10.37 13.79
CA ALA A 70 12.83 9.67 13.77
C ALA A 70 13.46 9.72 15.17
N ILE A 71 13.98 8.58 15.61
CA ILE A 71 14.54 8.38 16.95
C ILE A 71 16.03 8.10 16.81
N THR A 72 16.83 8.80 17.62
CA THR A 72 18.26 8.53 17.76
C THR A 72 18.63 8.51 19.24
N VAL A 73 19.60 7.68 19.61
CA VAL A 73 20.18 7.68 20.96
C VAL A 73 21.66 7.98 20.88
N LYS A 74 22.14 8.92 21.69
CA LYS A 74 23.56 9.26 21.83
C LYS A 74 23.83 9.66 23.27
N ASP A 75 24.88 9.10 23.88
CA ASP A 75 25.33 9.46 25.23
C ASP A 75 24.19 9.40 26.29
N SER A 76 23.33 8.37 26.21
CA SER A 76 22.12 8.20 27.03
C SER A 76 21.01 9.24 26.82
N ILE A 77 21.14 10.14 25.83
CA ILE A 77 20.08 11.08 25.45
C ILE A 77 19.32 10.49 24.26
N VAL A 78 18.01 10.30 24.44
CA VAL A 78 17.08 9.92 23.38
C VAL A 78 16.58 11.21 22.73
N THR A 79 16.79 11.33 21.43
CA THR A 79 16.32 12.45 20.63
C THR A 79 15.21 11.98 19.70
N VAL A 80 14.05 12.63 19.76
CA VAL A 80 12.90 12.39 18.89
C VAL A 80 12.67 13.64 18.04
N SER A 81 12.75 13.47 16.73
CA SER A 81 12.53 14.55 15.75
C SER A 81 11.03 14.89 15.57
N PRO A 82 10.70 16.09 15.04
CA PRO A 82 9.34 16.46 14.68
C PRO A 82 8.61 15.42 13.83
N GLY A 83 7.29 15.35 13.95
CA GLY A 83 6.48 14.37 13.23
C GLY A 83 4.98 14.48 13.49
N LEU A 84 4.21 13.74 12.71
CA LEU A 84 2.76 13.62 12.84
C LEU A 84 2.38 12.14 12.99
N ALA A 85 1.55 11.86 13.98
CA ALA A 85 0.96 10.55 14.22
C ALA A 85 -0.53 10.72 14.51
N ILE A 86 -1.30 9.66 14.34
CA ILE A 86 -2.73 9.61 14.69
C ILE A 86 -2.90 8.57 15.80
N ALA A 87 -3.52 8.96 16.90
CA ALA A 87 -3.85 8.06 18.01
C ALA A 87 -5.05 7.15 17.65
N ALA A 88 -5.31 6.12 18.47
CA ALA A 88 -6.42 5.17 18.24
C ALA A 88 -7.81 5.83 18.25
N ASP A 89 -7.95 6.93 18.99
CA ASP A 89 -9.15 7.77 19.02
C ASP A 89 -9.22 8.78 17.85
N GLY A 90 -8.31 8.69 16.89
CA GLY A 90 -8.26 9.55 15.71
C GLY A 90 -7.66 10.94 15.96
N ARG A 91 -7.16 11.25 17.16
CA ARG A 91 -6.54 12.55 17.44
C ARG A 91 -5.17 12.68 16.77
N PRO A 92 -4.85 13.85 16.18
CA PRO A 92 -3.52 14.12 15.67
C PRO A 92 -2.54 14.41 16.82
N LEU A 93 -1.41 13.72 16.81
CA LEU A 93 -0.26 13.95 17.67
C LEU A 93 0.83 14.61 16.82
N LEU A 94 0.82 15.94 16.76
CA LEU A 94 1.79 16.75 16.03
C LEU A 94 2.89 17.25 16.97
N LEU A 95 4.12 16.84 16.70
CA LEU A 95 5.31 17.36 17.35
C LEU A 95 6.06 18.27 16.37
N THR A 96 6.21 19.56 16.72
CA THR A 96 6.84 20.58 15.85
C THR A 96 8.31 20.83 16.14
N SER A 97 8.80 20.38 17.31
CA SER A 97 10.18 20.57 17.76
C SER A 97 10.82 19.25 18.18
N THR A 98 12.14 19.17 18.10
CA THR A 98 12.89 18.02 18.61
C THR A 98 12.75 17.92 20.14
N VAL A 99 12.46 16.73 20.64
CA VAL A 99 12.41 16.42 22.07
C VAL A 99 13.64 15.61 22.45
N GLN A 100 14.27 15.97 23.57
CA GLN A 100 15.37 15.23 24.16
C GLN A 100 14.96 14.71 25.52
N GLN A 101 15.19 13.43 25.77
CA GLN A 101 14.94 12.79 27.05
C GLN A 101 16.21 12.10 27.51
N ASP A 102 16.65 12.45 28.72
CA ASP A 102 17.81 11.87 29.34
C ASP A 102 17.44 10.53 30.01
N LEU A 103 18.28 9.52 29.79
CA LEU A 103 18.19 8.21 30.43
C LEU A 103 19.12 8.07 31.64
N THR A 104 19.88 9.10 32.00
CA THR A 104 20.73 9.09 33.20
C THR A 104 19.89 8.86 34.47
N GLY A 105 20.42 8.06 35.40
CA GLY A 105 19.71 7.70 36.64
C GLY A 105 18.63 6.64 36.49
N SER A 106 18.49 6.03 35.31
CA SER A 106 17.58 4.91 35.13
C SER A 106 18.28 3.58 35.41
N ASP A 107 17.78 2.83 36.40
CA ASP A 107 18.31 1.54 36.87
C ASP A 107 18.04 0.39 35.90
N ALA A 108 18.41 0.56 34.62
CA ALA A 108 18.16 -0.43 33.59
C ALA A 108 19.25 -1.52 33.57
N GLY A 109 18.82 -2.76 33.81
CA GLY A 109 19.61 -3.98 33.66
C GLY A 109 19.90 -4.30 32.19
N THR A 110 20.93 -5.12 31.95
CA THR A 110 21.18 -5.66 30.60
C THR A 110 20.00 -6.52 30.17
N GLY A 111 19.47 -6.29 28.97
CA GLY A 111 18.28 -6.98 28.48
C GLY A 111 16.97 -6.22 28.72
N ASP A 112 17.02 -5.07 29.37
CA ASP A 112 15.84 -4.23 29.55
C ASP A 112 15.36 -3.63 28.22
N ILE A 113 14.04 -3.60 28.08
CA ILE A 113 13.35 -3.14 26.89
C ILE A 113 12.41 -2.02 27.30
N ARG A 114 12.49 -0.90 26.59
CA ARG A 114 11.55 0.22 26.77
C ARG A 114 10.89 0.58 25.47
N VAL A 115 9.63 0.95 25.53
CA VAL A 115 8.90 1.53 24.41
C VAL A 115 9.00 3.05 24.47
N ILE A 116 9.26 3.67 23.33
CA ILE A 116 9.15 5.12 23.16
C ILE A 116 7.77 5.37 22.54
N GLU A 117 6.98 6.16 23.25
CA GLU A 117 5.59 6.45 22.93
C GLU A 117 5.36 7.94 22.79
N VAL A 118 4.44 8.31 21.91
CA VAL A 118 3.93 9.66 21.77
C VAL A 118 2.47 9.66 22.20
N LEU A 119 2.09 10.60 23.06
CA LEU A 119 0.74 10.71 23.57
C LEU A 119 0.33 12.17 23.79
N LEU A 120 -0.98 12.40 23.90
CA LEU A 120 -1.52 13.70 24.24
C LEU A 120 -1.07 14.08 25.67
N SER A 121 -0.58 15.31 25.82
CA SER A 121 -0.21 15.90 27.10
C SER A 121 -0.82 17.29 27.18
N PRO A 122 -2.03 17.42 27.76
CA PRO A 122 -2.61 18.73 28.00
C PRO A 122 -1.72 19.50 28.97
N SER A 123 -1.47 20.77 28.67
CA SER A 123 -0.69 21.67 29.53
C SER A 123 -1.52 22.91 29.86
N SER A 124 -1.55 23.29 31.14
CA SER A 124 -2.16 24.56 31.53
C SER A 124 -1.22 25.72 31.21
N PHE A 125 -1.74 26.82 30.65
CA PHE A 125 -0.91 27.98 30.28
C PHE A 125 -1.45 29.33 30.80
N GLY A 126 -2.45 29.30 31.67
CA GLY A 126 -3.01 30.48 32.32
C GLY A 126 -4.30 30.13 33.06
N ASP A 127 -4.79 31.05 33.87
CA ASP A 127 -5.99 30.90 34.70
C ASP A 127 -6.89 32.13 34.49
N GLU A 128 -8.18 31.92 34.24
CA GLU A 128 -9.16 33.00 34.03
C GLU A 128 -10.44 32.74 34.83
N ASN A 129 -11.07 33.80 35.32
CA ASN A 129 -12.36 33.70 36.00
C ASN A 129 -13.48 33.40 35.00
N VAL A 130 -14.28 32.38 35.30
CA VAL A 130 -15.49 32.04 34.55
C VAL A 130 -16.65 32.89 35.06
N TYR A 131 -17.09 33.84 34.24
CA TYR A 131 -18.27 34.66 34.52
C TYR A 131 -19.43 34.13 33.69
N GLY A 132 -20.39 33.37 34.26
CA GLY A 132 -21.53 32.96 33.41
C GLY A 132 -22.58 32.00 33.97
N GLU A 133 -22.27 31.15 34.96
CA GLU A 133 -23.29 30.24 35.49
C GLU A 133 -23.86 30.76 36.81
N LEU A 134 -24.95 31.55 36.71
CA LEU A 134 -25.70 32.10 37.85
C LEU A 134 -26.17 31.03 38.88
N CYS A 135 -26.06 29.74 38.54
CA CYS A 135 -26.41 28.60 39.40
C CYS A 135 -25.36 27.46 39.37
N GLY A 136 -24.22 27.65 38.68
CA GLY A 136 -23.13 26.66 38.59
C GLY A 136 -21.95 26.99 39.51
N ASP A 137 -21.94 28.19 40.09
CA ASP A 137 -21.02 28.55 41.17
C ASP A 137 -21.38 27.76 42.44
N PRO A 138 -20.48 26.88 42.94
CA PRO A 138 -20.60 26.38 44.30
C PRO A 138 -20.29 27.56 45.23
N CYS A 139 -21.30 28.38 45.53
CA CYS A 139 -21.24 29.43 46.54
C CYS A 139 -20.93 28.89 47.95
N ALA A 140 -20.75 27.58 48.12
CA ALA A 140 -20.57 26.92 49.40
C ALA A 140 -19.11 26.85 49.87
N ASP A 141 -18.11 26.74 48.98
CA ASP A 141 -16.78 26.24 49.41
C ASP A 141 -15.58 27.14 49.11
N GLY A 142 -15.78 28.36 48.59
CA GLY A 142 -14.68 29.30 48.36
C GLY A 142 -13.63 28.85 47.33
N VAL A 143 -13.91 27.77 46.58
CA VAL A 143 -13.14 27.37 45.41
C VAL A 143 -13.45 28.38 44.31
N GLY A 144 -12.48 29.21 43.95
CA GLY A 144 -12.67 30.31 43.01
C GLY A 144 -13.23 29.85 41.66
N THR A 145 -13.93 30.77 40.98
CA THR A 145 -14.44 30.66 39.60
C THR A 145 -13.33 30.47 38.54
N THR A 146 -12.08 30.36 38.97
CA THR A 146 -10.92 30.39 38.09
C THR A 146 -10.71 29.01 37.47
N ARG A 147 -10.70 28.95 36.13
CA ARG A 147 -10.39 27.73 35.38
C ARG A 147 -9.10 27.92 34.57
N PRO A 148 -8.25 26.88 34.51
CA PRO A 148 -7.04 26.92 33.71
C PRO A 148 -7.36 26.81 32.21
N TYR A 149 -6.65 27.59 31.40
CA TYR A 149 -6.55 27.36 29.97
C TYR A 149 -5.69 26.15 29.69
N VAL A 150 -6.24 25.16 28.98
CA VAL A 150 -5.53 23.95 28.62
C VAL A 150 -5.18 23.99 27.13
N ALA A 151 -3.88 23.96 26.81
CA ALA A 151 -3.41 23.73 25.46
C ALA A 151 -3.27 22.22 25.23
N GLU A 152 -3.72 21.75 24.06
CA GLU A 152 -3.42 20.40 23.59
C GLU A 152 -1.93 20.35 23.22
N GLY A 153 -1.14 19.63 24.02
CA GLY A 153 0.27 19.36 23.78
C GLY A 153 0.51 17.89 23.46
N VAL A 154 1.72 17.59 23.03
CA VAL A 154 2.20 16.23 22.78
C VAL A 154 3.44 16.02 23.62
N THR A 155 3.52 14.87 24.29
CA THR A 155 4.73 14.48 25.03
C THR A 155 5.26 13.15 24.51
N VAL A 156 6.56 12.96 24.70
CA VAL A 156 7.24 11.69 24.49
C VAL A 156 7.40 11.02 25.84
N ARG A 157 6.95 9.77 25.95
CA ARG A 157 7.08 8.94 27.14
C ARG A 157 7.91 7.72 26.83
N ILE A 158 8.75 7.32 27.78
CA ILE A 158 9.50 6.08 27.72
C ILE A 158 8.97 5.18 28.83
N THR A 159 8.49 3.99 28.47
CA THR A 159 7.87 3.04 29.41
C THR A 159 8.59 1.71 29.35
N ASP A 160 8.86 1.07 30.49
CA ASP A 160 9.42 -0.28 30.52
C ASP A 160 8.42 -1.31 29.96
N VAL A 161 8.91 -2.27 29.19
CA VAL A 161 8.08 -3.33 28.61
C VAL A 161 8.65 -4.69 28.96
N GLN A 162 7.79 -5.53 29.52
CA GLN A 162 8.03 -6.96 29.66
C GLN A 162 7.50 -7.69 28.43
N LEU A 163 8.35 -8.51 27.82
CA LEU A 163 8.00 -9.44 26.74
C LEU A 163 8.14 -10.86 27.29
N GLU A 164 7.12 -11.69 27.07
CA GLU A 164 7.18 -13.10 27.43
C GLU A 164 8.28 -13.79 26.62
N ASP A 165 8.95 -14.77 27.25
CA ASP A 165 9.88 -15.71 26.58
C ASP A 165 11.17 -15.10 26.02
N THR A 166 11.58 -13.90 26.46
CA THR A 166 12.89 -13.32 26.10
C THR A 166 14.01 -13.75 27.04
N GLY A 167 14.05 -15.02 27.49
CA GLY A 167 15.13 -15.53 28.33
C GLY A 167 16.47 -15.06 27.78
N ILE A 168 17.26 -14.32 28.58
CA ILE A 168 18.29 -13.38 28.10
C ILE A 168 19.17 -14.05 27.03
N PRO A 169 18.91 -13.77 25.74
CA PRO A 169 19.70 -14.35 24.67
C PRO A 169 21.10 -13.74 24.71
N ALA A 170 22.08 -14.42 24.12
CA ALA A 170 23.38 -13.80 23.87
C ALA A 170 23.18 -12.44 23.16
N HIS A 171 23.94 -11.42 23.55
CA HIS A 171 23.80 -10.02 23.07
C HIS A 171 23.53 -9.88 21.56
N ARG A 172 24.13 -10.74 20.73
CA ARG A 172 23.98 -10.70 19.27
C ARG A 172 22.56 -11.00 18.79
N THR A 173 21.83 -11.87 19.49
CA THR A 173 20.52 -12.37 19.04
C THR A 173 19.37 -11.59 19.65
N PHE A 174 19.65 -10.81 20.70
CA PHE A 174 18.69 -10.07 21.51
C PHE A 174 17.68 -9.29 20.64
N ARG A 175 18.13 -8.49 19.68
CA ARG A 175 17.25 -7.67 18.83
C ARG A 175 16.28 -8.50 17.98
N SER A 176 16.73 -9.61 17.40
CA SER A 176 15.88 -10.50 16.60
C SER A 176 14.81 -11.18 17.45
N HIS A 177 15.19 -11.62 18.67
CA HIS A 177 14.26 -12.22 19.61
C HIS A 177 13.23 -11.21 20.15
N VAL A 178 13.67 -9.99 20.49
CA VAL A 178 12.77 -8.92 20.93
C VAL A 178 11.76 -8.57 19.83
N ALA A 179 12.21 -8.49 18.58
CA ALA A 179 11.31 -8.27 17.45
C ALA A 179 10.26 -9.38 17.35
N ALA A 180 10.69 -10.65 17.35
CA ALA A 180 9.79 -11.80 17.27
C ALA A 180 8.78 -11.82 18.42
N ALA A 181 9.25 -11.64 19.66
CA ALA A 181 8.41 -11.58 20.85
C ALA A 181 7.43 -10.39 20.82
N TRP A 182 7.84 -9.23 20.32
CA TRP A 182 6.96 -8.08 20.15
C TRP A 182 5.84 -8.34 19.13
N PHE A 183 6.18 -8.87 17.95
CA PHE A 183 5.18 -9.18 16.92
C PHE A 183 4.25 -10.32 17.35
N GLU A 184 4.76 -11.29 18.11
CA GLU A 184 3.95 -12.33 18.76
C GLU A 184 2.99 -11.73 19.79
N LYS A 185 3.51 -10.85 20.66
CA LYS A 185 2.71 -10.11 21.63
C LYS A 185 1.63 -9.31 20.93
N GLU A 186 1.89 -8.61 19.83
CA GLU A 186 0.84 -7.89 19.09
C GLU A 186 -0.23 -8.82 18.51
N ARG A 187 0.17 -9.99 17.99
CA ARG A 187 -0.78 -10.98 17.45
C ARG A 187 -1.68 -11.57 18.53
N ARG A 188 -1.14 -11.83 19.73
CA ARG A 188 -1.85 -12.40 20.88
C ARG A 188 -2.61 -11.38 21.71
N SER A 189 -2.04 -10.20 21.90
CA SER A 189 -2.63 -9.18 22.77
C SER A 189 -3.83 -8.53 22.13
N GLY A 190 -4.00 -8.65 20.80
CA GLY A 190 -5.10 -8.06 20.06
C GLY A 190 -5.38 -6.67 20.58
N ARG A 191 -4.43 -5.73 20.42
CA ARG A 191 -4.33 -4.40 21.06
C ARG A 191 -5.53 -3.44 20.78
N TYR A 192 -6.69 -3.99 20.42
CA TYR A 192 -8.00 -3.36 20.31
C TYR A 192 -8.97 -4.02 21.31
N PRO A 193 -9.87 -3.27 21.96
CA PRO A 193 -10.39 -3.62 23.29
C PRO A 193 -11.36 -4.81 23.39
N TRP A 194 -11.64 -5.53 22.30
CA TRP A 194 -12.66 -6.58 22.30
C TRP A 194 -12.10 -7.93 22.77
N LYS A 195 -12.81 -8.56 23.71
CA LYS A 195 -12.49 -9.81 24.43
C LYS A 195 -12.41 -11.09 23.58
N SER A 196 -11.59 -11.13 22.54
CA SER A 196 -11.11 -12.41 21.99
C SER A 196 -9.71 -12.28 21.37
N PRO A 197 -8.66 -12.71 22.08
CA PRO A 197 -7.26 -12.39 21.77
C PRO A 197 -6.64 -13.17 20.60
N LEU A 198 -7.43 -13.88 19.78
CA LEU A 198 -6.88 -14.64 18.65
C LEU A 198 -7.69 -14.35 17.38
N PRO A 199 -7.04 -14.38 16.20
CA PRO A 199 -7.73 -14.36 14.92
C PRO A 199 -8.93 -15.30 14.91
N TRP A 200 -10.01 -14.90 14.25
CA TRP A 200 -11.20 -15.74 14.09
C TRP A 200 -10.87 -17.01 13.30
N LEU A 201 -9.89 -16.90 12.40
CA LEU A 201 -9.29 -17.99 11.65
C LEU A 201 -7.90 -18.31 12.23
N THR A 202 -7.84 -19.04 13.35
CA THR A 202 -6.61 -19.74 13.76
C THR A 202 -6.74 -21.22 13.43
N THR A 203 -5.67 -21.83 12.94
CA THR A 203 -5.54 -23.30 12.98
C THR A 203 -5.61 -23.71 14.45
N SER A 204 -6.62 -24.50 14.81
CA SER A 204 -6.90 -24.94 16.18
C SER A 204 -5.64 -25.55 16.81
N GLU A 205 -5.02 -24.81 17.73
CA GLU A 205 -4.01 -25.38 18.63
C GLU A 205 -4.80 -26.05 19.77
N GLY A 206 -5.02 -27.37 19.62
CA GLY A 206 -5.87 -28.18 20.50
C GLY A 206 -7.28 -28.43 19.94
N ASP A 207 -7.89 -29.56 20.30
CA ASP A 207 -9.16 -30.17 19.82
C ASP A 207 -10.44 -29.30 19.86
N LYS A 208 -10.35 -27.97 19.94
CA LYS A 208 -11.50 -27.09 19.78
C LYS A 208 -11.58 -26.62 18.33
N PRO A 209 -12.68 -26.90 17.61
CA PRO A 209 -12.81 -26.50 16.21
C PRO A 209 -12.72 -24.97 16.08
N ALA A 210 -11.92 -24.51 15.12
CA ALA A 210 -11.81 -23.10 14.74
C ALA A 210 -13.18 -22.46 14.40
N ASP A 211 -14.17 -23.30 14.07
CA ASP A 211 -15.50 -22.95 13.58
C ASP A 211 -16.36 -22.19 14.58
N ALA A 212 -16.17 -22.37 15.90
CA ALA A 212 -17.02 -21.72 16.90
C ALA A 212 -16.87 -20.19 16.87
N ARG A 213 -15.66 -19.68 16.60
CA ARG A 213 -15.37 -18.23 16.63
C ARG A 213 -15.96 -17.49 15.45
N LEU A 214 -15.99 -18.09 14.26
CA LEU A 214 -16.59 -17.49 13.06
C LEU A 214 -18.09 -17.28 13.23
N ILE A 215 -18.75 -18.19 13.95
CA ILE A 215 -20.20 -18.20 14.16
C ILE A 215 -20.59 -17.30 15.33
N GLU A 216 -19.79 -17.25 16.39
CA GLU A 216 -20.05 -16.44 17.58
C GLU A 216 -19.64 -14.96 17.44
N SER A 217 -18.83 -14.62 16.44
CA SER A 217 -18.38 -13.24 16.22
C SER A 217 -19.41 -12.41 15.45
N ASP A 218 -19.76 -11.23 15.98
CA ASP A 218 -20.60 -10.27 15.27
C ASP A 218 -19.82 -9.52 14.19
N TRP A 219 -20.07 -9.88 12.92
CA TRP A 219 -19.47 -9.26 11.75
C TRP A 219 -19.86 -7.78 11.57
N GLY A 220 -20.94 -7.33 12.19
CA GLY A 220 -21.45 -5.94 12.15
C GLY A 220 -20.74 -4.98 13.11
N THR A 221 -19.99 -5.50 14.09
CA THR A 221 -19.17 -4.65 14.96
C THR A 221 -17.96 -4.10 14.20
N SER A 222 -17.83 -2.77 14.15
CA SER A 222 -16.59 -2.14 13.69
C SER A 222 -15.43 -2.60 14.58
N PRO A 223 -14.22 -2.84 14.05
CA PRO A 223 -13.03 -3.18 14.86
C PRO A 223 -12.71 -2.19 15.98
N THR A 224 -13.27 -0.98 15.90
CA THR A 224 -13.11 0.12 16.86
C THR A 224 -14.36 0.42 17.71
N ALA A 225 -15.48 -0.26 17.46
CA ALA A 225 -16.73 0.00 18.17
C ALA A 225 -16.87 -0.92 19.39
N GLU A 226 -16.09 -0.63 20.44
CA GLU A 226 -16.59 -0.85 21.79
C GLU A 226 -16.76 0.49 22.47
N SER A 227 -18.02 0.93 22.45
CA SER A 227 -18.59 2.01 23.22
C SER A 227 -18.79 1.55 24.66
N ASP A 228 -17.72 1.42 25.43
CA ASP A 228 -17.86 1.65 26.86
C ASP A 228 -17.68 3.15 27.05
N GLY A 229 -18.74 3.82 27.52
CA GLY A 229 -18.78 5.25 27.84
C GLY A 229 -17.82 5.68 28.96
N ALA A 230 -16.68 5.01 29.09
CA ALA A 230 -15.64 5.24 30.07
C ALA A 230 -14.49 6.05 29.44
N VAL A 231 -14.55 7.36 29.71
CA VAL A 231 -13.43 8.32 29.79
C VAL A 231 -12.70 8.66 28.49
N ALA A 232 -13.23 9.70 27.82
CA ALA A 232 -12.67 10.42 26.67
C ALA A 232 -11.34 11.19 26.93
N ASN A 233 -10.59 10.87 27.98
CA ASN A 233 -9.45 11.69 28.44
C ASN A 233 -8.08 11.00 28.39
N SER A 234 -7.97 9.72 28.05
CA SER A 234 -6.68 9.07 27.80
C SER A 234 -6.59 8.63 26.34
N SER A 235 -5.98 9.47 25.50
CA SER A 235 -5.60 9.04 24.15
C SER A 235 -4.64 7.86 24.27
N GLU A 236 -4.89 6.75 23.59
CA GLU A 236 -3.91 5.67 23.56
C GLU A 236 -2.59 6.15 22.94
N PRO A 237 -1.45 5.79 23.57
CA PRO A 237 -0.13 6.18 23.07
C PRO A 237 0.17 5.54 21.71
N VAL A 238 0.85 6.28 20.83
CA VAL A 238 1.42 5.74 19.60
C VAL A 238 2.86 5.36 19.85
N ALA A 239 3.18 4.06 19.75
CA ALA A 239 4.56 3.59 19.85
C ALA A 239 5.34 3.99 18.58
N ILE A 240 6.50 4.63 18.77
CA ILE A 240 7.35 5.13 17.69
C ILE A 240 8.70 4.41 17.58
N GLY A 241 9.04 3.57 18.57
CA GLY A 241 10.23 2.72 18.54
C GLY A 241 10.49 2.02 19.88
N LEU A 242 11.54 1.21 19.93
CA LEU A 242 12.04 0.55 21.13
C LEU A 242 13.45 1.00 21.48
N LEU A 243 13.73 1.05 22.78
CA LEU A 243 15.06 1.13 23.37
C LEU A 243 15.44 -0.23 23.93
N LEU A 244 16.60 -0.71 23.50
CA LEU A 244 17.15 -2.00 23.85
C LEU A 244 18.42 -1.77 24.68
N ARG A 245 18.45 -2.24 25.93
CA ARG A 245 19.62 -2.10 26.79
C ARG A 245 20.63 -3.22 26.50
N THR A 246 21.75 -2.88 25.88
CA THR A 246 22.88 -3.79 25.70
C THR A 246 23.86 -3.68 26.88
N PRO A 247 24.83 -4.61 27.03
CA PRO A 247 25.85 -4.49 28.07
C PRO A 247 26.68 -3.19 27.98
N ALA A 248 26.78 -2.62 26.77
CA ALA A 248 27.63 -1.46 26.52
C ALA A 248 26.85 -0.14 26.50
N THR A 249 25.67 -0.11 25.86
CA THR A 249 24.92 1.13 25.60
C THR A 249 23.42 0.89 25.42
N TRP A 250 22.65 1.95 25.32
CA TRP A 250 21.31 1.89 24.75
C TRP A 250 21.39 1.81 23.22
N GLU A 251 20.57 0.95 22.63
CA GLU A 251 20.35 0.91 21.19
C GLU A 251 18.89 1.20 20.87
N VAL A 252 18.65 1.92 19.77
CA VAL A 252 17.30 2.18 19.26
C VAL A 252 16.96 1.21 18.14
N ASP A 253 15.76 0.62 18.21
CA ASP A 253 15.08 0.00 17.08
C ASP A 253 13.83 0.81 16.71
N PRO A 254 13.84 1.52 15.57
CA PRO A 254 12.71 2.37 15.19
C PRO A 254 11.57 1.60 14.51
N TRP A 255 11.71 0.30 14.21
CA TRP A 255 10.79 -0.45 13.35
C TRP A 255 9.97 -1.51 14.09
N ILE A 256 10.49 -2.09 15.18
CA ILE A 256 9.78 -3.17 15.90
C ILE A 256 8.39 -2.73 16.34
N ALA A 257 8.27 -1.58 17.02
CA ALA A 257 7.01 -1.10 17.58
C ALA A 257 6.28 -0.05 16.72
N ARG A 258 7.00 0.61 15.80
CA ARG A 258 6.44 1.69 14.96
C ARG A 258 5.50 1.15 13.90
N ARG A 259 4.32 1.74 13.78
CA ARG A 259 3.36 1.43 12.71
C ARG A 259 3.14 2.67 11.88
N ASP A 260 3.54 2.63 10.62
CA ASP A 260 3.25 3.71 9.68
C ASP A 260 1.83 3.55 9.13
N ARG A 261 1.12 4.66 8.96
CA ARG A 261 -0.25 4.69 8.46
C ARG A 261 -0.25 4.57 6.94
N ILE A 262 -0.19 3.33 6.44
CA ILE A 262 -0.09 3.02 4.99
C ILE A 262 -1.44 2.56 4.41
N ASP A 263 -2.32 1.96 5.23
CA ASP A 263 -3.59 1.35 4.80
C ASP A 263 -4.83 1.95 5.49
N THR A 264 -6.01 1.77 4.87
CA THR A 264 -7.32 2.10 5.49
C THR A 264 -7.71 1.08 6.58
N GLN A 265 -8.43 1.50 7.64
CA GLN A 265 -8.74 0.62 8.78
C GLN A 265 -9.58 -0.60 8.44
N SER A 266 -10.50 -0.51 7.48
CA SER A 266 -11.33 -1.67 7.13
C SER A 266 -10.45 -2.84 6.72
N HIS A 267 -9.46 -2.60 5.86
CA HIS A 267 -8.54 -3.64 5.42
C HIS A 267 -7.71 -4.18 6.60
N ARG A 268 -7.12 -3.31 7.43
CA ARG A 268 -6.29 -3.72 8.57
C ARG A 268 -7.06 -4.51 9.63
N GLY A 269 -8.25 -4.05 10.00
CA GLY A 269 -9.10 -4.72 10.98
C GLY A 269 -9.56 -6.08 10.49
N TRP A 270 -9.95 -6.20 9.21
CA TRP A 270 -10.29 -7.47 8.59
C TRP A 270 -9.08 -8.40 8.47
N GLN A 271 -7.91 -7.87 8.13
CA GLN A 271 -6.68 -8.64 8.08
C GLN A 271 -6.41 -9.30 9.44
N GLN A 272 -6.44 -8.52 10.51
CA GLN A 272 -6.22 -9.05 11.87
C GLN A 272 -7.27 -10.10 12.27
N ARG A 273 -8.57 -9.84 12.01
CA ARG A 273 -9.65 -10.79 12.29
C ARG A 273 -9.49 -12.11 11.53
N LEU A 274 -9.09 -12.05 10.26
CA LEU A 274 -8.93 -13.22 9.40
C LEU A 274 -7.57 -13.91 9.55
N GLY A 275 -6.72 -13.47 10.50
CA GLY A 275 -5.37 -14.03 10.70
C GLY A 275 -4.39 -13.66 9.58
N MET A 276 -4.77 -12.73 8.71
CA MET A 276 -3.87 -12.14 7.72
C MET A 276 -2.95 -11.14 8.40
N ARG A 277 -1.65 -11.20 8.11
CA ARG A 277 -0.71 -10.19 8.57
C ARG A 277 -1.02 -8.84 7.90
N PRO A 278 -1.19 -7.75 8.66
CA PRO A 278 -1.31 -6.43 8.08
C PRO A 278 -0.08 -5.99 7.31
N TRP A 279 -0.29 -5.22 6.25
CA TRP A 279 0.79 -4.77 5.36
C TRP A 279 1.84 -3.91 6.08
N ASP A 280 1.40 -2.99 6.94
CA ASP A 280 2.28 -2.13 7.74
C ASP A 280 3.17 -2.95 8.70
N VAL A 281 2.62 -4.00 9.31
CA VAL A 281 3.37 -4.93 10.16
C VAL A 281 4.39 -5.72 9.34
N PHE A 282 3.99 -6.20 8.16
CA PHE A 282 4.88 -6.94 7.26
C PHE A 282 6.04 -6.07 6.75
N ILE A 283 5.75 -4.85 6.30
CA ILE A 283 6.77 -3.89 5.88
C ILE A 283 7.70 -3.51 7.04
N ALA A 284 7.17 -3.28 8.24
CA ALA A 284 7.99 -3.01 9.42
C ALA A 284 8.99 -4.15 9.71
N GLN A 285 8.59 -5.41 9.51
CA GLN A 285 9.49 -6.56 9.66
C GLN A 285 10.60 -6.58 8.60
N ILE A 286 10.26 -6.26 7.35
CA ILE A 286 11.26 -6.13 6.28
C ILE A 286 12.24 -5.00 6.62
N LEU A 287 11.75 -3.81 6.94
CA LEU A 287 12.59 -2.65 7.25
C LEU A 287 13.46 -2.87 8.50
N GLN A 288 12.93 -3.57 9.50
CA GLN A 288 13.69 -4.01 10.67
C GLN A 288 14.85 -4.90 10.25
N PHE A 289 14.60 -5.90 9.41
CA PHE A 289 15.62 -6.80 8.89
C PHE A 289 16.67 -6.07 8.04
N GLU A 290 16.25 -5.21 7.10
CA GLU A 290 17.17 -4.40 6.28
C GLU A 290 18.04 -3.49 7.14
N ASN A 291 17.47 -2.90 8.21
CA ASN A 291 18.24 -2.09 9.16
C ASN A 291 19.29 -2.93 9.91
N MET A 292 18.96 -4.17 10.27
CA MET A 292 19.92 -5.10 10.87
C MET A 292 21.04 -5.44 9.88
N LEU A 293 20.72 -5.77 8.63
CA LEU A 293 21.72 -6.04 7.59
C LEU A 293 22.66 -4.86 7.36
N LEU A 294 22.11 -3.65 7.29
CA LEU A 294 22.87 -2.43 7.03
C LEU A 294 24.01 -2.22 8.03
N ARG A 295 23.80 -2.55 9.31
CA ARG A 295 24.83 -2.43 10.36
C ARG A 295 26.03 -3.35 10.09
N TYR A 296 25.79 -4.54 9.57
CA TYR A 296 26.86 -5.51 9.29
C TYR A 296 27.54 -5.24 7.94
N TRP A 297 26.79 -4.87 6.90
CA TRP A 297 27.38 -4.59 5.58
C TRP A 297 28.16 -3.28 5.51
N ARG A 298 27.75 -2.25 6.26
CA ARG A 298 28.54 -1.00 6.36
C ARG A 298 29.79 -1.13 7.22
N SER A 299 29.90 -2.18 8.03
CA SER A 299 31.09 -2.41 8.88
C SER A 299 32.36 -2.78 8.10
N GLY A 300 32.30 -2.86 6.76
CA GLY A 300 33.46 -3.07 5.87
C GLY A 300 34.21 -1.80 5.43
N ALA A 301 33.64 -0.60 5.60
CA ALA A 301 34.31 0.69 5.50
C ALA A 301 33.28 1.78 5.82
N ALA A 302 33.24 2.25 7.07
CA ALA A 302 32.57 3.50 7.36
C ALA A 302 33.42 4.61 6.73
N LEU A 303 32.89 5.32 5.74
CA LEU A 303 33.34 6.69 5.47
C LEU A 303 33.23 7.45 6.80
N ALA A 304 34.31 8.08 7.23
CA ALA A 304 34.31 8.82 8.49
C ALA A 304 33.17 9.86 8.44
N PRO A 305 32.41 10.09 9.52
CA PRO A 305 31.34 11.10 9.56
C PRO A 305 31.80 12.49 9.08
N ALA A 306 33.09 12.80 9.23
CA ALA A 306 33.72 14.02 8.72
C ALA A 306 33.70 14.13 7.18
N ASP A 307 33.80 13.03 6.45
CA ASP A 307 33.82 13.03 4.99
C ASP A 307 32.41 13.18 4.41
N TYR A 308 31.40 12.65 5.10
CA TYR A 308 29.99 12.87 4.76
C TYR A 308 29.58 14.34 4.94
N LEU A 309 30.00 14.96 6.05
CA LEU A 309 29.74 16.38 6.30
C LEU A 309 30.47 17.28 5.30
N LYS A 310 31.71 16.94 4.90
CA LYS A 310 32.43 17.66 3.84
C LYS A 310 31.78 17.52 2.46
N ALA A 311 31.22 16.34 2.15
CA ALA A 311 30.51 16.12 0.89
C ALA A 311 29.18 16.89 0.85
N LEU A 312 28.42 16.89 1.95
CA LEU A 312 27.18 17.67 2.08
C LEU A 312 27.44 19.18 1.99
N ASP A 313 28.44 19.70 2.69
CA ASP A 313 28.81 21.11 2.66
C ASP A 313 29.30 21.55 1.26
N LYS A 314 29.96 20.66 0.49
CA LYS A 314 30.28 20.93 -0.93
C LYS A 314 29.03 20.96 -1.82
N VAL A 315 28.07 20.06 -1.61
CA VAL A 315 26.81 20.01 -2.37
C VAL A 315 25.94 21.22 -2.04
N GLU A 316 25.86 21.60 -0.78
CA GLU A 316 25.11 22.77 -0.31
C GLU A 316 25.68 24.07 -0.91
N ARG A 317 27.01 24.23 -0.94
CA ARG A 317 27.67 25.37 -1.60
C ARG A 317 27.52 25.36 -3.12
N ALA A 318 27.40 24.20 -3.75
CA ALA A 318 27.17 24.10 -5.19
C ALA A 318 25.72 24.46 -5.55
N LEU A 319 24.75 24.03 -4.74
CA LEU A 319 23.33 24.42 -4.87
C LEU A 319 23.12 25.92 -4.61
N GLN A 320 23.86 26.52 -3.67
CA GLN A 320 23.77 27.96 -3.38
C GLN A 320 24.33 28.86 -4.50
N ARG A 321 25.09 28.32 -5.47
CA ARG A 321 25.69 29.11 -6.55
C ARG A 321 24.84 29.18 -7.83
N ASP A 322 23.72 28.46 -7.90
CA ASP A 322 22.70 28.56 -8.96
C ASP A 322 23.25 28.51 -10.40
N THR A 323 24.36 27.79 -10.60
CA THR A 323 24.97 27.54 -11.92
C THR A 323 24.81 26.07 -12.27
N GLU A 324 24.33 25.78 -13.49
CA GLU A 324 24.30 24.44 -14.06
C GLU A 324 25.66 23.75 -13.86
N ILE A 325 25.71 22.74 -12.98
CA ILE A 325 26.93 22.00 -12.70
C ILE A 325 27.28 21.18 -13.94
N PRO A 326 28.44 21.39 -14.60
CA PRO A 326 28.84 20.59 -15.73
C PRO A 326 28.93 19.10 -15.34
N SER A 327 28.44 18.20 -16.19
CA SER A 327 28.34 16.76 -15.89
C SER A 327 29.65 16.08 -15.45
N ALA A 328 30.81 16.66 -15.80
CA ALA A 328 32.12 16.22 -15.36
C ALA A 328 32.38 16.54 -13.87
N GLU A 329 31.98 17.72 -13.40
CA GLU A 329 32.14 18.18 -12.01
C GLU A 329 31.11 17.49 -11.10
N ALA A 330 29.90 17.22 -11.62
CA ALA A 330 28.91 16.37 -10.94
C ALA A 330 29.41 14.93 -10.75
N LYS A 331 30.18 14.37 -11.71
CA LYS A 331 30.81 13.06 -11.57
C LYS A 331 31.93 13.05 -10.53
N GLU A 332 32.66 14.15 -10.37
CA GLU A 332 33.70 14.31 -9.35
C GLU A 332 33.09 14.51 -7.94
N LEU A 333 31.97 15.22 -7.84
CA LEU A 333 31.16 15.39 -6.62
C LEU A 333 30.47 14.11 -6.15
N VAL A 334 30.01 13.26 -7.08
CA VAL A 334 29.41 11.94 -6.79
C VAL A 334 30.47 10.84 -6.67
N GLY A 335 31.69 11.08 -7.15
CA GLY A 335 32.84 10.17 -7.04
C GLY A 335 33.07 9.60 -5.63
N PRO A 336 33.10 10.42 -4.57
CA PRO A 336 33.22 9.95 -3.19
C PRO A 336 31.91 9.40 -2.57
N LEU A 337 30.75 9.63 -3.21
CA LEU A 337 29.45 9.03 -2.83
C LEU A 337 29.20 7.69 -3.51
N LYS A 338 29.96 7.34 -4.56
CA LYS A 338 30.04 5.95 -4.99
C LYS A 338 30.65 5.18 -3.82
N PRO A 339 30.02 4.07 -3.38
CA PRO A 339 30.66 3.20 -2.40
C PRO A 339 31.99 2.72 -3.01
N SER A 340 33.09 3.38 -2.62
CA SER A 340 34.46 3.01 -2.96
C SER A 340 34.78 1.81 -2.09
N GLY A 341 34.34 0.67 -2.60
CA GLY A 341 34.27 -0.57 -1.86
C GLY A 341 33.16 -1.38 -2.51
N GLY A 342 33.51 -2.09 -3.58
CA GLY A 342 32.94 -3.42 -3.73
C GLY A 342 33.29 -4.13 -2.44
N ALA A 343 32.38 -4.10 -1.46
CA ALA A 343 32.56 -4.79 -0.21
C ALA A 343 32.79 -6.23 -0.62
N SER A 344 34.05 -6.66 -0.53
CA SER A 344 34.39 -8.07 -0.57
C SER A 344 33.50 -8.69 0.48
N ALA A 345 32.51 -9.44 0.02
CA ALA A 345 31.58 -10.16 0.84
C ALA A 345 32.37 -11.24 1.59
N ALA A 346 33.08 -10.83 2.64
CA ALA A 346 33.33 -11.70 3.77
C ALA A 346 31.95 -11.88 4.43
N SER A 347 31.11 -12.66 3.76
CA SER A 347 29.74 -12.96 4.13
C SER A 347 29.78 -13.63 5.49
N LYS A 348 29.56 -12.85 6.54
CA LYS A 348 29.23 -13.40 7.84
C LYS A 348 27.86 -14.05 7.68
N SER A 349 27.71 -15.30 8.12
CA SER A 349 26.41 -15.94 8.17
C SER A 349 25.45 -15.14 9.06
N PHE A 350 24.14 -15.30 8.86
CA PHE A 350 23.10 -14.70 9.69
C PHE A 350 23.31 -15.02 11.17
N GLU A 351 23.76 -16.24 11.49
CA GLU A 351 24.10 -16.65 12.86
C GLU A 351 25.22 -15.80 13.46
N LEU A 352 26.29 -15.52 12.68
CA LEU A 352 27.38 -14.66 13.13
C LEU A 352 26.94 -13.20 13.32
N MET A 353 25.94 -12.78 12.55
CA MET A 353 25.24 -11.50 12.68
C MET A 353 24.16 -11.51 13.79
N GLY A 354 23.93 -12.63 14.48
CA GLY A 354 22.89 -12.76 15.49
C GLY A 354 21.45 -12.70 14.95
N ILE A 355 21.28 -12.88 13.64
CA ILE A 355 19.99 -12.98 12.99
C ILE A 355 19.59 -14.47 12.99
N HIS A 356 18.66 -14.86 13.86
CA HIS A 356 18.15 -16.24 13.94
C HIS A 356 16.77 -16.41 13.30
N GLU A 357 16.07 -15.30 13.07
CA GLU A 357 14.72 -15.32 12.53
C GLU A 357 14.55 -14.23 11.48
N LEU A 358 14.38 -14.65 10.23
CA LEU A 358 14.14 -13.72 9.12
C LEU A 358 12.64 -13.39 9.02
N PRO A 359 12.27 -12.22 8.46
CA PRO A 359 10.91 -12.01 8.00
C PRO A 359 10.49 -13.08 6.97
N PRO A 360 9.20 -13.23 6.68
CA PRO A 360 8.75 -14.24 5.71
C PRO A 360 9.27 -14.01 4.31
N ALA A 361 9.62 -12.76 3.97
CA ALA A 361 10.35 -12.38 2.78
C ALA A 361 11.17 -11.13 3.08
N GLY A 362 12.15 -10.82 2.23
CA GLY A 362 12.99 -9.64 2.33
C GLY A 362 14.01 -9.58 1.19
N TYR A 363 14.91 -8.59 1.23
CA TYR A 363 15.92 -8.40 0.20
C TYR A 363 17.31 -8.70 0.75
N LEU A 364 18.19 -9.21 -0.09
CA LEU A 364 19.59 -9.50 0.25
C LEU A 364 20.49 -8.76 -0.73
N PRO A 365 21.54 -8.09 -0.26
CA PRO A 365 22.53 -7.50 -1.14
C PRO A 365 23.29 -8.60 -1.88
N CYS A 366 23.61 -8.36 -3.16
CA CYS A 366 24.48 -9.23 -3.95
C CYS A 366 25.43 -8.41 -4.84
N VAL A 367 26.51 -9.04 -5.27
CA VAL A 367 27.47 -8.45 -6.21
C VAL A 367 26.99 -8.76 -7.65
N PRO A 368 26.65 -7.74 -8.45
CA PRO A 368 26.21 -7.95 -9.82
C PRO A 368 27.23 -8.75 -10.66
N GLY A 369 26.75 -9.59 -11.56
CA GLY A 369 27.58 -10.35 -12.50
C GLY A 369 28.38 -11.52 -11.91
N THR A 370 28.27 -11.79 -10.60
CA THR A 370 28.89 -12.96 -9.97
C THR A 370 27.83 -14.04 -9.66
N PRO A 371 28.21 -15.34 -9.57
CA PRO A 371 27.28 -16.41 -9.22
C PRO A 371 26.57 -16.13 -7.90
N ILE A 372 25.23 -16.16 -7.91
CA ILE A 372 24.41 -15.81 -6.74
C ILE A 372 24.39 -16.91 -5.68
N GLU A 373 24.40 -18.17 -6.11
CA GLU A 373 24.34 -19.33 -5.22
C GLU A 373 25.40 -19.32 -4.11
N PRO A 374 26.72 -19.16 -4.38
CA PRO A 374 27.72 -19.13 -3.32
C PRO A 374 27.58 -17.91 -2.40
N GLN A 375 27.15 -16.76 -2.94
CA GLN A 375 26.96 -15.54 -2.14
C GLN A 375 25.85 -15.72 -1.11
N VAL A 376 24.71 -16.27 -1.53
CA VAL A 376 23.56 -16.50 -0.67
C VAL A 376 23.82 -17.67 0.29
N LYS A 377 24.41 -18.77 -0.18
CA LYS A 377 24.77 -19.91 0.68
C LYS A 377 25.69 -19.51 1.84
N ALA A 378 26.57 -18.53 1.64
CA ALA A 378 27.43 -18.02 2.70
C ALA A 378 26.69 -17.21 3.79
N LEU A 379 25.48 -16.72 3.50
CA LEU A 379 24.64 -16.00 4.46
C LEU A 379 23.83 -16.95 5.34
N PHE A 380 23.37 -18.07 4.81
CA PHE A 380 22.57 -19.04 5.55
C PHE A 380 23.46 -20.05 6.29
N PRO A 381 22.92 -20.77 7.30
CA PRO A 381 23.60 -21.90 7.91
C PRO A 381 24.02 -22.95 6.87
N ASN A 382 25.08 -23.71 7.16
CA ASN A 382 25.54 -24.77 6.26
C ASN A 382 24.40 -25.77 5.95
N ASN A 383 24.28 -26.17 4.68
CA ASN A 383 23.24 -27.09 4.18
C ASN A 383 21.79 -26.61 4.36
N TYR A 384 21.56 -25.31 4.51
CA TYR A 384 20.19 -24.78 4.55
C TYR A 384 19.46 -25.05 3.22
N PRO A 385 18.18 -25.49 3.24
CA PRO A 385 17.43 -25.85 2.03
C PRO A 385 17.00 -24.59 1.24
N LEU A 386 17.95 -24.04 0.50
CA LEU A 386 17.77 -22.92 -0.41
C LEU A 386 17.44 -23.40 -1.82
N HIS A 387 16.54 -22.69 -2.48
CA HIS A 387 16.23 -22.93 -3.88
C HIS A 387 16.23 -21.62 -4.66
N LEU A 388 17.06 -21.54 -5.71
CA LEU A 388 17.20 -20.33 -6.51
C LEU A 388 16.21 -20.34 -7.68
N CYS A 389 15.56 -19.21 -7.91
CA CYS A 389 14.51 -19.03 -8.91
C CYS A 389 14.80 -17.76 -9.70
N ALA A 390 15.14 -17.92 -10.98
CA ALA A 390 15.22 -16.80 -11.91
C ALA A 390 13.81 -16.29 -12.17
N CYS A 391 13.59 -14.98 -12.01
CA CYS A 391 12.30 -14.37 -12.27
C CYS A 391 12.47 -12.96 -12.83
N ARG A 392 11.39 -12.42 -13.40
CA ARG A 392 11.37 -11.03 -13.82
C ARG A 392 11.41 -10.11 -12.59
N PRO A 393 12.02 -8.92 -12.69
CA PRO A 393 12.10 -7.98 -11.56
C PRO A 393 10.73 -7.56 -10.98
N ASP A 394 9.72 -7.42 -11.82
CA ASP A 394 8.35 -7.06 -11.43
C ASP A 394 7.64 -8.17 -10.63
N PHE A 395 7.93 -9.44 -10.96
CA PHE A 395 7.42 -10.59 -10.22
C PHE A 395 7.92 -10.62 -8.77
N VAL A 396 9.13 -10.10 -8.50
CA VAL A 396 9.69 -10.13 -7.15
C VAL A 396 8.83 -9.37 -6.15
N ALA A 397 8.35 -8.17 -6.50
CA ALA A 397 7.53 -7.37 -5.61
C ALA A 397 6.24 -8.10 -5.21
N HIS A 398 5.58 -8.73 -6.19
CA HIS A 398 4.37 -9.51 -5.95
C HIS A 398 4.66 -10.77 -5.10
N ALA A 399 5.75 -11.47 -5.40
CA ALA A 399 6.13 -12.66 -4.64
C ALA A 399 6.52 -12.36 -3.18
N VAL A 400 7.05 -11.17 -2.91
CA VAL A 400 7.30 -10.64 -1.55
C VAL A 400 5.97 -10.31 -0.88
N GLU A 401 5.05 -9.65 -1.59
CA GLU A 401 3.70 -9.34 -1.08
C GLU A 401 2.91 -10.61 -0.72
N GLU A 402 2.91 -11.64 -1.56
CA GLU A 402 2.27 -12.93 -1.28
C GLU A 402 2.80 -13.59 0.01
N ALA A 403 4.08 -13.37 0.31
CA ALA A 403 4.73 -13.91 1.49
C ALA A 403 4.28 -13.22 2.78
N GLN A 404 3.52 -12.12 2.73
CA GLN A 404 3.05 -11.40 3.92
C GLN A 404 2.29 -12.31 4.89
N HIS A 405 1.54 -13.27 4.36
CA HIS A 405 0.73 -14.20 5.15
C HIS A 405 1.49 -15.45 5.61
N LEU A 406 2.81 -15.52 5.39
CA LEU A 406 3.64 -16.62 5.82
C LEU A 406 4.24 -16.35 7.19
N ASP A 407 4.53 -17.43 7.89
CA ASP A 407 5.28 -17.36 9.14
C ASP A 407 6.72 -16.90 8.90
N ARG A 408 7.30 -16.27 9.91
CA ARG A 408 8.72 -15.88 9.91
C ARG A 408 9.62 -17.10 9.74
N ILE A 409 10.82 -16.89 9.23
CA ILE A 409 11.76 -17.96 8.86
C ILE A 409 12.73 -18.15 10.01
N ARG A 410 12.40 -19.11 10.88
CA ARG A 410 13.25 -19.55 11.99
C ARG A 410 14.40 -20.41 11.47
N LEU A 411 15.63 -19.90 11.53
CA LEU A 411 16.79 -20.58 10.94
C LEU A 411 17.10 -21.93 11.62
N ASP A 412 16.81 -22.05 12.91
CA ASP A 412 16.95 -23.28 13.70
C ASP A 412 15.98 -24.39 13.27
N LYS A 413 14.83 -24.04 12.69
CA LYS A 413 13.82 -25.00 12.22
C LYS A 413 13.98 -25.40 10.76
N HIS A 414 14.98 -24.86 10.05
CA HIS A 414 15.26 -25.13 8.63
C HIS A 414 14.05 -25.14 7.68
N PRO A 415 13.11 -24.16 7.75
CA PRO A 415 12.06 -24.02 6.75
C PRO A 415 12.67 -23.82 5.35
N ARG A 416 11.95 -24.28 4.32
CA ARG A 416 12.38 -24.13 2.92
C ARG A 416 12.27 -22.67 2.47
N VAL A 417 13.29 -22.17 1.77
CA VAL A 417 13.37 -20.77 1.33
C VAL A 417 13.67 -20.68 -0.17
N ASP A 418 12.87 -19.87 -0.86
CA ASP A 418 13.12 -19.50 -2.26
C ASP A 418 13.96 -18.23 -2.32
N ILE A 419 14.94 -18.21 -3.21
CA ILE A 419 15.78 -17.06 -3.54
C ILE A 419 15.38 -16.60 -4.93
N LEU A 420 14.73 -15.45 -5.00
CA LEU A 420 14.25 -14.83 -6.23
C LEU A 420 15.38 -13.99 -6.83
N VAL A 421 15.89 -14.44 -7.97
CA VAL A 421 16.99 -13.80 -8.70
C VAL A 421 16.39 -13.00 -9.87
N PRO A 422 16.35 -11.66 -9.78
CA PRO A 422 15.80 -10.84 -10.85
C PRO A 422 16.71 -10.89 -12.08
N VAL A 423 16.23 -11.41 -13.20
CA VAL A 423 16.95 -11.45 -14.48
C VAL A 423 16.20 -10.63 -15.53
N ALA A 424 16.93 -9.92 -16.40
CA ALA A 424 16.32 -9.07 -17.43
C ALA A 424 15.53 -9.91 -18.45
N ASP A 425 16.11 -11.04 -18.85
CA ASP A 425 15.48 -12.07 -19.66
C ASP A 425 15.47 -13.35 -18.85
N VAL A 426 14.30 -13.97 -18.67
CA VAL A 426 14.21 -15.29 -18.02
C VAL A 426 14.80 -16.30 -19.02
N PRO A 427 15.98 -16.89 -18.75
CA PRO A 427 16.60 -17.78 -19.72
C PRO A 427 15.69 -19.01 -19.91
N THR A 428 15.43 -19.36 -21.17
CA THR A 428 14.64 -20.55 -21.56
C THR A 428 15.31 -21.87 -21.16
N GLN A 429 16.59 -21.83 -20.77
CA GLN A 429 17.33 -22.95 -20.21
C GLN A 429 18.00 -22.51 -18.90
N MET A 430 17.75 -23.25 -17.82
CA MET A 430 18.48 -23.08 -16.56
C MET A 430 19.94 -23.45 -16.78
N THR A 431 20.79 -22.47 -17.07
CA THR A 431 22.23 -22.64 -16.87
C THR A 431 22.48 -22.79 -15.36
N SER A 432 23.36 -23.71 -14.98
CA SER A 432 23.70 -24.05 -13.58
C SER A 432 24.28 -22.89 -12.76
N THR A 433 24.43 -21.70 -13.35
CA THR A 433 24.99 -20.52 -12.70
C THR A 433 24.07 -19.32 -12.92
N LEU A 434 23.22 -19.02 -11.95
CA LEU A 434 22.37 -17.84 -11.96
C LEU A 434 23.18 -16.60 -11.55
N SER A 435 23.11 -15.56 -12.36
CA SER A 435 23.67 -14.23 -12.08
C SER A 435 22.61 -13.16 -12.32
N THR A 436 22.74 -12.01 -11.67
CA THR A 436 21.88 -10.84 -11.90
C THR A 436 22.72 -9.59 -12.11
N ASN A 437 22.19 -8.66 -12.89
CA ASN A 437 22.73 -7.30 -13.02
C ASN A 437 22.25 -6.38 -11.87
N GLN A 438 21.31 -6.85 -11.06
CA GLN A 438 20.82 -6.14 -9.88
C GLN A 438 21.82 -6.28 -8.74
N LYS A 439 21.82 -5.30 -7.84
CA LYS A 439 22.63 -5.31 -6.60
C LYS A 439 21.93 -6.03 -5.45
N TRP A 440 20.80 -6.66 -5.73
CA TRP A 440 19.94 -7.29 -4.75
C TRP A 440 19.27 -8.54 -5.34
N VAL A 441 18.94 -9.46 -4.45
CA VAL A 441 18.02 -10.59 -4.68
C VAL A 441 16.96 -10.55 -3.59
N ALA A 442 15.83 -11.22 -3.77
CA ALA A 442 14.85 -11.37 -2.68
C ALA A 442 14.83 -12.81 -2.18
N PHE A 443 14.40 -13.01 -0.94
CA PHE A 443 14.07 -14.31 -0.41
C PHE A 443 12.62 -14.34 0.03
N ARG A 444 12.00 -15.53 0.02
CA ARG A 444 10.70 -15.78 0.63
C ARG A 444 10.61 -17.18 1.21
N ARG A 445 9.80 -17.35 2.25
CA ARG A 445 9.42 -18.66 2.77
C ARG A 445 8.62 -19.40 1.70
N ARG A 446 8.93 -20.68 1.49
CA ARG A 446 8.23 -21.51 0.50
C ARG A 446 6.93 -22.08 1.09
N ARG A 447 5.80 -21.95 0.37
CA ARG A 447 4.51 -22.60 0.70
C ARG A 447 4.47 -24.07 0.28
N GLU A 448 4.88 -24.40 -0.96
CA GLU A 448 5.01 -25.76 -1.51
C GLU A 448 5.73 -25.70 -2.88
N GLN A 449 6.21 -26.85 -3.39
CA GLN A 449 7.25 -27.02 -4.43
C GLN A 449 6.92 -26.54 -5.86
N VAL A 450 6.63 -25.26 -6.12
CA VAL A 450 6.77 -24.77 -7.50
C VAL A 450 7.27 -23.33 -7.45
N CYS A 451 8.58 -23.13 -7.60
CA CYS A 451 9.01 -21.89 -8.23
C CYS A 451 8.39 -21.88 -9.62
N ILE A 452 7.81 -20.75 -10.02
CA ILE A 452 7.10 -20.54 -11.29
C ILE A 452 8.11 -20.68 -12.45
N LEU A 453 8.52 -21.91 -12.68
CA LEU A 453 9.08 -22.52 -13.85
C LEU A 453 8.25 -23.78 -14.11
N ALA A 454 6.95 -23.78 -13.77
CA ALA A 454 6.03 -24.48 -14.65
C ALA A 454 6.36 -23.90 -16.03
N GLU A 455 6.81 -24.74 -16.97
CA GLU A 455 7.10 -24.33 -18.34
C GLU A 455 6.05 -23.28 -18.71
N PRO A 456 6.46 -22.03 -19.01
CA PRO A 456 5.50 -20.96 -19.18
C PRO A 456 4.42 -21.48 -20.10
N LYS A 457 3.20 -21.64 -19.60
CA LYS A 457 2.12 -22.14 -20.44
C LYS A 457 1.93 -21.05 -21.47
N TYR A 458 2.01 -21.42 -22.74
CA TYR A 458 1.83 -20.48 -23.82
C TYR A 458 0.50 -20.73 -24.50
N ASP A 459 -0.16 -19.65 -24.87
CA ASP A 459 -1.24 -19.67 -25.83
C ASP A 459 -0.65 -19.46 -27.21
N ASP A 460 -0.78 -20.47 -28.07
CA ASP A 460 -0.51 -20.36 -29.49
C ASP A 460 -1.77 -19.79 -30.17
N VAL A 461 -1.71 -18.51 -30.50
CA VAL A 461 -2.82 -17.75 -31.06
C VAL A 461 -2.64 -17.66 -32.58
N PRO A 462 -3.54 -18.26 -33.39
CA PRO A 462 -3.47 -18.11 -34.83
C PRO A 462 -3.78 -16.67 -35.23
N ILE A 463 -2.92 -16.09 -36.06
CA ILE A 463 -3.14 -14.79 -36.67
C ILE A 463 -3.59 -15.02 -38.10
N VAL A 464 -4.74 -14.43 -38.37
CA VAL A 464 -5.44 -14.52 -39.63
C VAL A 464 -5.66 -13.12 -40.15
N GLY A 465 -5.49 -12.98 -41.46
CA GLY A 465 -5.78 -11.77 -42.21
C GLY A 465 -6.81 -12.10 -43.28
N PHE A 466 -7.72 -11.16 -43.54
CA PHE A 466 -8.56 -11.23 -44.71
C PHE A 466 -8.75 -9.83 -45.30
N VAL A 467 -8.93 -9.83 -46.62
CA VAL A 467 -9.10 -8.65 -47.46
C VAL A 467 -10.54 -8.65 -47.91
N VAL A 468 -11.20 -7.50 -47.79
CA VAL A 468 -12.57 -7.32 -48.26
C VAL A 468 -12.61 -6.20 -49.29
N ASP A 469 -13.06 -6.54 -50.50
CA ASP A 469 -13.01 -5.65 -51.66
C ASP A 469 -14.30 -4.84 -51.86
N ASP A 470 -15.39 -5.18 -51.17
CA ASP A 470 -16.67 -4.47 -51.27
C ASP A 470 -17.41 -4.29 -49.92
N GLN A 471 -18.34 -3.33 -49.87
CA GLN A 471 -19.08 -2.95 -48.66
C GLN A 471 -20.08 -4.04 -48.19
N THR A 472 -20.55 -4.90 -49.07
CA THR A 472 -21.51 -5.97 -48.74
C THR A 472 -20.80 -7.13 -48.06
N ALA A 473 -19.68 -7.57 -48.64
CA ALA A 473 -18.75 -8.51 -48.06
C ALA A 473 -18.20 -7.98 -46.73
N TYR A 474 -18.05 -6.66 -46.56
CA TYR A 474 -17.69 -6.04 -45.28
C TYR A 474 -18.74 -6.32 -44.22
N THR A 475 -20.01 -6.02 -44.53
CA THR A 475 -21.09 -6.23 -43.55
C THR A 475 -21.25 -7.70 -43.20
N THR A 476 -21.13 -8.60 -44.18
CA THR A 476 -21.17 -10.04 -43.95
C THR A 476 -20.00 -10.51 -43.10
N ALA A 477 -18.78 -10.08 -43.40
CA ALA A 477 -17.60 -10.43 -42.62
C ALA A 477 -17.72 -9.90 -41.18
N VAL A 478 -18.14 -8.66 -40.98
CA VAL A 478 -18.36 -8.10 -39.64
C VAL A 478 -19.43 -8.88 -38.88
N ASP A 479 -20.56 -9.24 -39.49
CA ASP A 479 -21.61 -10.03 -38.84
C ASP A 479 -21.12 -11.45 -38.50
N GLU A 480 -20.34 -12.08 -39.37
CA GLU A 480 -19.69 -13.37 -39.11
C GLU A 480 -18.71 -13.26 -37.92
N LEU A 481 -17.87 -12.22 -37.90
CA LEU A 481 -16.94 -11.96 -36.79
C LEU A 481 -17.68 -11.69 -35.47
N MET A 482 -18.74 -10.89 -35.51
CA MET A 482 -19.54 -10.56 -34.33
C MET A 482 -20.28 -11.79 -33.78
N THR A 483 -20.55 -12.80 -34.62
CA THR A 483 -21.14 -14.10 -34.21
C THR A 483 -20.09 -15.17 -33.88
N GLY A 484 -18.80 -14.83 -33.95
CA GLY A 484 -17.68 -15.72 -33.64
C GLY A 484 -17.39 -16.75 -34.73
N LYS A 485 -17.84 -16.51 -35.96
CA LYS A 485 -17.50 -17.29 -37.16
C LYS A 485 -16.35 -16.61 -37.89
N ALA A 486 -15.35 -17.39 -38.33
CA ALA A 486 -14.32 -16.88 -39.22
C ALA A 486 -14.91 -16.76 -40.64
N PRO A 487 -14.62 -15.68 -41.39
CA PRO A 487 -15.04 -15.56 -42.78
C PRO A 487 -14.46 -16.69 -43.62
N ASN A 488 -15.14 -17.05 -44.71
CA ASN A 488 -14.71 -18.17 -45.57
C ASN A 488 -13.39 -17.87 -46.34
N VAL A 489 -12.97 -16.62 -46.44
CA VAL A 489 -11.73 -16.20 -47.12
C VAL A 489 -10.74 -15.70 -46.07
N VAL A 490 -9.94 -16.61 -45.51
CA VAL A 490 -8.96 -16.27 -44.48
C VAL A 490 -7.57 -16.72 -44.89
N THR A 491 -6.62 -15.79 -44.95
CA THR A 491 -5.20 -16.07 -45.11
C THR A 491 -4.56 -16.22 -43.73
N LYS A 492 -3.98 -17.38 -43.44
CA LYS A 492 -3.20 -17.58 -42.21
C LYS A 492 -1.87 -16.85 -42.33
N LEU A 493 -1.65 -15.84 -41.49
CA LEU A 493 -0.43 -15.03 -41.48
C LEU A 493 0.64 -15.64 -40.58
N GLY A 494 0.24 -16.34 -39.52
CA GLY A 494 1.17 -16.98 -38.61
C GLY A 494 0.50 -17.46 -37.32
N THR A 495 1.31 -17.82 -36.34
CA THR A 495 0.86 -18.11 -34.98
C THR A 495 1.71 -17.27 -34.03
N ALA A 496 1.08 -16.42 -33.23
CA ALA A 496 1.77 -15.70 -32.16
C ALA A 496 1.69 -16.50 -30.86
N ARG A 497 2.83 -16.61 -30.18
CA ARG A 497 2.95 -17.32 -28.92
C ARG A 497 2.94 -16.31 -27.78
N TYR A 498 1.94 -16.37 -26.90
CA TYR A 498 1.80 -15.47 -25.76
C TYR A 498 1.88 -16.24 -24.44
N PRO A 499 2.42 -15.67 -23.35
CA PRO A 499 2.34 -16.28 -22.02
C PRO A 499 0.88 -16.34 -21.56
N LEU A 500 0.36 -17.49 -21.13
CA LEU A 500 -1.06 -17.75 -20.77
C LEU A 500 -1.67 -16.65 -19.91
N ASP A 501 -0.95 -16.20 -18.89
CA ASP A 501 -1.40 -15.17 -17.93
C ASP A 501 -0.83 -13.77 -18.20
N GLY A 502 -0.09 -13.58 -19.30
CA GLY A 502 0.67 -12.37 -19.57
C GLY A 502 0.39 -11.73 -20.91
N TRP A 503 0.90 -10.50 -21.04
CA TRP A 503 1.04 -9.80 -22.31
C TRP A 503 2.53 -9.77 -22.67
N ALA A 504 2.83 -10.04 -23.93
CA ALA A 504 4.16 -9.93 -24.51
C ALA A 504 4.00 -9.57 -25.99
N PRO A 505 4.89 -8.76 -26.58
CA PRO A 505 4.87 -8.56 -28.01
C PRO A 505 5.13 -9.90 -28.72
N PRO A 506 4.45 -10.18 -29.85
CA PRO A 506 4.73 -11.37 -30.66
C PRO A 506 6.14 -11.31 -31.26
N SER A 507 6.63 -12.44 -31.79
CA SER A 507 7.95 -12.48 -32.43
C SER A 507 8.03 -11.52 -33.63
N ALA A 508 9.21 -10.94 -33.84
CA ALA A 508 9.44 -9.99 -34.93
C ALA A 508 9.07 -10.56 -36.32
N ALA A 509 9.24 -11.88 -36.53
CA ALA A 509 8.84 -12.56 -37.76
C ALA A 509 7.31 -12.49 -37.99
N VAL A 510 6.53 -12.79 -36.95
CA VAL A 510 5.07 -12.73 -37.02
C VAL A 510 4.58 -11.29 -37.22
N GLN A 511 5.24 -10.31 -36.59
CA GLN A 511 4.93 -8.89 -36.83
C GLN A 511 5.25 -8.49 -38.27
N ALA A 512 6.39 -8.92 -38.82
CA ALA A 512 6.77 -8.62 -40.19
C ALA A 512 5.80 -9.22 -41.21
N ASP A 513 5.35 -10.45 -41.01
CA ASP A 513 4.37 -11.11 -41.90
C ASP A 513 3.01 -10.40 -41.88
N VAL A 514 2.57 -9.95 -40.70
CA VAL A 514 1.34 -9.15 -40.56
C VAL A 514 1.47 -7.82 -41.28
N VAL A 515 2.58 -7.11 -41.08
CA VAL A 515 2.81 -5.80 -41.70
C VAL A 515 2.90 -5.95 -43.21
N LYS A 516 3.63 -6.95 -43.69
CA LYS A 516 3.72 -7.25 -45.12
C LYS A 516 2.33 -7.51 -45.72
N PHE A 517 1.50 -8.32 -45.05
CA PHE A 517 0.13 -8.57 -45.52
C PHE A 517 -0.71 -7.29 -45.59
N VAL A 518 -0.61 -6.40 -44.60
CA VAL A 518 -1.30 -5.10 -44.59
C VAL A 518 -0.77 -4.18 -45.70
N LEU A 519 0.54 -4.16 -45.96
CA LEU A 519 1.12 -3.33 -47.02
C LEU A 519 0.76 -3.86 -48.42
N ASP A 520 0.83 -5.18 -48.61
CA ASP A 520 0.47 -5.84 -49.88
C ASP A 520 -1.03 -5.66 -50.20
N SER A 521 -1.91 -5.72 -49.19
CA SER A 521 -3.34 -5.51 -49.36
C SER A 521 -3.72 -4.05 -49.65
N THR A 522 -2.96 -3.10 -49.12
CA THR A 522 -3.22 -1.66 -49.31
C THR A 522 -2.62 -1.10 -50.61
N GLY A 523 -1.53 -1.68 -51.12
CA GLY A 523 -0.89 -1.25 -52.35
C GLY A 523 -1.62 -1.64 -53.65
N SER A 524 -2.53 -2.62 -53.59
CA SER A 524 -3.10 -3.26 -54.79
C SER A 524 -4.46 -2.73 -55.26
N SER A 525 -5.17 -1.88 -54.50
CA SER A 525 -6.50 -1.40 -54.94
C SER A 525 -6.86 -0.01 -54.40
N ALA A 526 -7.36 0.86 -55.28
CA ALA A 526 -7.83 2.21 -54.95
C ALA A 526 -9.21 2.23 -54.25
N SER A 527 -9.87 1.08 -54.10
CA SER A 527 -11.13 0.93 -53.36
C SER A 527 -10.88 0.38 -51.96
N ALA A 528 -11.52 0.99 -50.95
CA ALA A 528 -11.27 0.82 -49.53
C ALA A 528 -11.23 -0.66 -49.07
N VAL A 529 -10.02 -1.22 -49.02
CA VAL A 529 -9.76 -2.54 -48.44
C VAL A 529 -9.77 -2.43 -46.92
N LEU A 530 -10.74 -3.08 -46.27
CA LEU A 530 -10.62 -3.36 -44.83
C LEU A 530 -9.65 -4.53 -44.67
N THR A 531 -8.53 -4.31 -43.98
CA THR A 531 -7.67 -5.42 -43.54
C THR A 531 -7.97 -5.69 -42.08
N VAL A 532 -8.62 -6.81 -41.78
CA VAL A 532 -8.82 -7.25 -40.39
C VAL A 532 -7.74 -8.23 -40.04
N VAL A 533 -7.03 -7.94 -38.95
CA VAL A 533 -6.01 -8.80 -38.38
C VAL A 533 -6.47 -9.27 -37.00
N ALA A 534 -6.36 -10.59 -36.80
CA ALA A 534 -6.42 -11.33 -35.54
C ALA A 534 -7.75 -12.01 -35.17
N LEU A 535 -7.62 -13.23 -34.66
CA LEU A 535 -8.64 -13.97 -33.93
C LEU A 535 -7.98 -14.52 -32.65
N VAL A 536 -7.85 -13.66 -31.64
CA VAL A 536 -7.30 -14.05 -30.34
C VAL A 536 -8.39 -14.76 -29.56
N ARG A 537 -8.33 -16.10 -29.46
CA ARG A 537 -9.11 -16.83 -28.46
C ARG A 537 -8.37 -16.76 -27.14
N SER A 538 -8.85 -15.95 -26.20
CA SER A 538 -8.43 -16.05 -24.81
C SER A 538 -9.60 -16.64 -24.04
N VAL A 539 -9.51 -17.95 -23.75
CA VAL A 539 -10.48 -18.60 -22.88
C VAL A 539 -10.48 -17.81 -21.56
N ASP A 540 -11.62 -17.19 -21.25
CA ASP A 540 -11.91 -16.44 -20.02
C ASP A 540 -11.28 -15.04 -19.81
N ARG A 541 -10.52 -14.45 -20.76
CA ARG A 541 -9.83 -13.14 -20.50
C ARG A 541 -9.83 -12.13 -21.64
N ARG A 542 -10.99 -11.49 -21.85
CA ARG A 542 -11.20 -10.46 -22.89
C ARG A 542 -10.26 -9.25 -22.81
N SER A 543 -9.98 -8.74 -21.61
CA SER A 543 -9.08 -7.59 -21.43
C SER A 543 -7.65 -7.92 -21.89
N LEU A 544 -7.17 -9.13 -21.57
CA LEU A 544 -5.83 -9.57 -21.93
C LEU A 544 -5.67 -9.75 -23.44
N GLY A 545 -6.65 -10.36 -24.11
CA GLY A 545 -6.62 -10.51 -25.55
C GLY A 545 -6.63 -9.17 -26.29
N ALA A 546 -7.27 -8.12 -25.75
CA ALA A 546 -7.30 -6.78 -26.36
C ALA A 546 -5.92 -6.11 -26.30
N VAL A 547 -5.21 -6.29 -25.19
CA VAL A 547 -3.83 -5.82 -25.03
C VAL A 547 -2.90 -6.56 -25.99
N ARG A 548 -2.99 -7.90 -26.05
CA ARG A 548 -2.20 -8.73 -26.98
C ARG A 548 -2.42 -8.33 -28.44
N ALA A 549 -3.68 -8.10 -28.82
CA ALA A 549 -4.04 -7.60 -30.13
C ALA A 549 -3.38 -6.24 -30.42
N SER A 550 -3.50 -5.29 -29.49
CA SER A 550 -2.90 -3.95 -29.67
C SER A 550 -1.37 -3.99 -29.82
N LEU A 551 -0.69 -4.88 -29.10
CA LEU A 551 0.77 -5.08 -29.19
C LEU A 551 1.23 -5.67 -30.52
N LEU A 552 0.35 -6.32 -31.27
CA LEU A 552 0.66 -6.86 -32.59
C LEU A 552 1.04 -5.76 -33.59
N LEU A 553 0.52 -4.54 -33.39
CA LEU A 553 0.73 -3.39 -34.26
C LEU A 553 1.74 -2.37 -33.69
N LEU A 554 2.23 -2.57 -32.46
CA LEU A 554 3.20 -1.68 -31.81
C LEU A 554 4.63 -2.11 -32.17
N GLY A 555 5.43 -1.16 -32.67
CA GLY A 555 6.86 -1.35 -32.96
C GLY A 555 7.30 -1.17 -34.42
N GLN A 556 6.46 -0.59 -35.28
CA GLN A 556 6.76 -0.41 -36.71
C GLN A 556 7.16 1.04 -37.03
N GLU A 557 8.18 1.19 -37.87
CA GLU A 557 8.53 2.42 -38.57
C GLU A 557 8.27 2.26 -40.07
N PRO A 558 7.45 3.13 -40.70
CA PRO A 558 6.67 4.21 -40.09
C PRO A 558 5.48 3.69 -39.27
N PRO A 559 5.04 4.41 -38.23
CA PRO A 559 3.81 4.06 -37.53
C PRO A 559 2.66 4.07 -38.54
N ILE A 560 1.84 3.01 -38.54
CA ILE A 560 0.65 2.95 -39.38
C ILE A 560 -0.33 4.00 -38.85
N GLU A 561 -0.31 5.23 -39.38
CA GLU A 561 -1.15 6.38 -38.98
C GLU A 561 -2.66 6.19 -39.27
N SER A 562 -3.08 4.97 -39.60
CA SER A 562 -4.44 4.61 -39.98
C SER A 562 -5.41 4.56 -38.79
N SER A 563 -6.71 4.69 -39.10
CA SER A 563 -7.81 4.57 -38.13
C SER A 563 -7.97 3.13 -37.62
N VAL A 564 -7.11 2.70 -36.69
CA VAL A 564 -7.23 1.40 -36.05
C VAL A 564 -8.48 1.37 -35.17
N ARG A 565 -9.39 0.44 -35.45
CA ARG A 565 -10.55 0.18 -34.58
C ARG A 565 -10.49 -1.25 -34.05
N THR A 566 -10.44 -1.38 -32.73
CA THR A 566 -10.56 -2.68 -32.07
C THR A 566 -12.03 -2.99 -31.84
N ALA A 567 -12.48 -4.15 -32.30
CA ALA A 567 -13.83 -4.66 -32.06
C ALA A 567 -13.77 -6.00 -31.32
N VAL A 568 -14.68 -6.20 -30.37
CA VAL A 568 -14.78 -7.42 -29.57
C VAL A 568 -16.00 -8.21 -30.05
N GLY A 569 -15.78 -9.42 -30.57
CA GLY A 569 -16.86 -10.29 -31.04
C GLY A 569 -17.46 -11.18 -29.94
N ALA A 570 -18.59 -11.83 -30.23
CA ALA A 570 -19.17 -12.84 -29.34
C ALA A 570 -18.33 -14.13 -29.40
N LYS A 571 -17.99 -14.72 -28.24
CA LYS A 571 -17.10 -15.90 -28.03
C LYS A 571 -15.60 -15.60 -27.93
N ASP A 572 -15.25 -14.55 -27.18
CA ASP A 572 -13.89 -14.29 -26.69
C ASP A 572 -12.82 -14.20 -27.78
N SER A 573 -13.25 -13.79 -28.98
CA SER A 573 -12.41 -13.51 -30.13
C SER A 573 -12.27 -12.00 -30.29
N ILE A 574 -11.04 -11.52 -30.43
CA ILE A 574 -10.74 -10.09 -30.55
C ILE A 574 -10.14 -9.81 -31.91
N TYR A 575 -10.68 -8.76 -32.54
CA TYR A 575 -10.41 -8.37 -33.92
C TYR A 575 -9.87 -6.95 -33.98
N ILE A 576 -8.86 -6.74 -34.80
CA ILE A 576 -8.36 -5.41 -35.12
C ILE A 576 -8.67 -5.11 -36.58
N ALA A 577 -9.48 -4.10 -36.81
CA ALA A 577 -9.77 -3.60 -38.13
C ALA A 577 -8.84 -2.42 -38.45
N ILE A 578 -8.09 -2.54 -39.55
CA ILE A 578 -7.17 -1.52 -40.04
C ILE A 578 -7.75 -0.95 -41.34
N TRP A 579 -7.85 0.38 -41.41
CA TRP A 579 -8.41 1.09 -42.57
C TRP A 579 -7.38 2.05 -43.17
N PRO A 580 -6.92 1.85 -44.41
CA PRO A 580 -5.96 2.76 -45.08
C PRO A 580 -6.55 4.14 -45.47
N GLY A 581 -7.63 4.61 -44.83
CA GLY A 581 -8.28 5.89 -45.14
C GLY A 581 -9.37 6.29 -44.14
N SER A 582 -10.08 7.40 -44.40
CA SER A 582 -11.23 7.81 -43.60
C SER A 582 -12.36 6.76 -43.71
N PRO A 583 -12.91 6.27 -42.58
CA PRO A 583 -13.94 5.24 -42.62
C PRO A 583 -15.18 5.74 -43.38
N PRO A 584 -15.85 4.90 -44.19
CA PRO A 584 -17.13 5.25 -44.76
C PRO A 584 -18.11 5.58 -43.64
N SER A 585 -18.78 6.73 -43.72
CA SER A 585 -19.73 7.17 -42.70
C SER A 585 -20.90 6.19 -42.64
N VAL A 586 -20.90 5.27 -41.68
CA VAL A 586 -22.03 4.37 -41.43
C VAL A 586 -23.20 5.21 -40.93
N ARG A 587 -24.12 5.54 -41.83
CA ARG A 587 -25.39 6.19 -41.48
C ARG A 587 -26.24 5.14 -40.77
N ARG A 588 -26.16 5.07 -39.44
CA ARG A 588 -27.06 4.24 -38.62
C ARG A 588 -28.49 4.62 -38.94
N SER A 589 -29.19 3.83 -39.74
CA SER A 589 -30.65 3.88 -39.81
C SER A 589 -31.17 3.40 -38.45
N ARG A 590 -31.50 4.34 -37.57
CA ARG A 590 -32.34 4.04 -36.40
C ARG A 590 -33.66 3.54 -36.97
N SER A 591 -33.90 2.23 -36.88
CA SER A 591 -35.25 1.69 -36.94
C SER A 591 -35.99 2.24 -35.71
N SER A 592 -36.87 3.21 -35.95
CA SER A 592 -37.83 3.66 -34.96
C SER A 592 -38.81 2.51 -34.73
N SER A 593 -38.66 1.80 -33.62
CA SER A 593 -39.73 0.98 -33.07
C SER A 593 -40.86 1.91 -32.63
N SER A 594 -41.99 1.82 -33.32
CA SER A 594 -43.23 2.48 -32.96
C SER A 594 -43.77 1.88 -31.66
N VAL A 595 -43.50 2.55 -30.53
CA VAL A 595 -44.29 2.39 -29.31
C VAL A 595 -45.50 3.31 -29.46
N GLY A 596 -46.68 2.70 -29.58
CA GLY A 596 -47.94 3.42 -29.54
C GLY A 596 -48.13 4.05 -28.16
N SER A 597 -48.24 5.38 -28.12
CA SER A 597 -48.90 6.08 -27.02
C SER A 597 -49.90 7.06 -27.63
N GLY A 598 -51.17 6.84 -27.31
CA GLY A 598 -52.23 7.79 -27.63
C GLY A 598 -52.18 9.02 -26.73
N GLY A 599 -52.90 10.06 -27.16
CA GLY A 599 -53.50 11.01 -26.24
C GLY A 599 -52.89 12.42 -26.18
N LYS A 600 -53.34 13.27 -27.12
CA LYS A 600 -53.77 14.68 -26.97
C LYS A 600 -53.06 15.59 -25.95
N GLY A 601 -52.59 16.75 -26.45
CA GLY A 601 -52.50 17.98 -25.64
C GLY A 601 -51.60 19.05 -26.24
N SER A 602 -52.17 19.93 -27.06
CA SER A 602 -51.54 21.10 -27.67
C SER A 602 -51.16 22.18 -26.65
N GLY A 603 -50.00 22.82 -26.81
CA GLY A 603 -49.66 24.07 -26.12
C GLY A 603 -48.35 24.65 -26.65
N ALA A 604 -48.45 25.78 -27.36
CA ALA A 604 -47.38 26.42 -28.11
C ALA A 604 -46.52 27.40 -27.27
N GLY A 605 -45.29 27.62 -27.73
CA GLY A 605 -44.37 28.71 -27.32
C GLY A 605 -42.94 28.18 -27.17
N GLY A 606 -41.94 28.50 -27.99
CA GLY A 606 -41.69 29.70 -28.75
C GLY A 606 -40.72 30.60 -27.98
N GLY A 607 -39.41 30.29 -27.97
CA GLY A 607 -38.41 31.10 -27.26
C GLY A 607 -36.97 30.80 -27.68
N LYS A 608 -36.37 31.77 -28.38
CA LYS A 608 -34.99 31.84 -28.89
C LYS A 608 -33.96 32.16 -27.79
N ARG A 609 -32.70 31.72 -28.04
CA ARG A 609 -31.39 32.24 -27.53
C ARG A 609 -31.20 32.03 -26.01
N ARG A 610 -30.04 31.63 -25.50
CA ARG A 610 -28.67 32.06 -25.78
C ARG A 610 -27.70 31.02 -25.23
#